data_AF-A0A5D2MGW9-F1
#
_entry.id   AF-A0A5D2MGW9-F1
#
_cell.length_a   1.000
_cell.length_b   1.000
_cell.length_c   1.000
_cell.angle_alpha   90.00
_cell.angle_beta   90.00
_cell.angle_gamma   90.00
#
_symmetry.space_group_name_H-M   'P 1'
#
loop_
_entity.id
_entity.type
_entity.pdbx_description
1 polymer ?
#
loop_
_entity_poly.entity_id
_entity_poly.type
_entity_poly.pdbx_seq_one_letter_code
_entity_poly.pdbx_strand_id
1 'polypeptide(L)'
;MAMAVLATQSLLCQTHCWALPRPTPFNSNPPPLPSRYPCKHHGETWPTTSFSTLHSMPIVCRASRRKSTALSSISEGSDQDGPLRRVLQLSLWAAEAVYILWLFLLPYAPGDPVWAISSNTINELIGLSLNFFFILPLTNAVGIRLIDAPVLHPMSEGLFNFVIGWTLMFAPLLFTDRKRDRYKSSLDVLWGLQMFLTNTFLIPYMAIRLNEADADSRPSKLSPLGSVMTNGAAVVGLIGGAVCVFSAIWALYGRMDGEFGNITDRWQFLVSYLGSERLAYAFIWDICLYTIFQPWLIGENLQNVEKSKVGVVSYLRFIPVVGLVAYLLFLNLEDQ
;
A
#
# COMPACT_ATOMS: atom_id res chain seq x y z
N MET A 1 14.80 -63.55 1.10
CA MET A 1 13.75 -64.53 0.77
C MET A 1 12.63 -64.36 1.79
N ALA A 2 11.39 -64.32 1.31
CA ALA A 2 10.12 -64.31 2.05
C ALA A 2 9.66 -63.00 2.74
N MET A 3 8.80 -62.30 2.00
CA MET A 3 7.63 -61.56 2.50
C MET A 3 6.69 -62.48 3.27
N ALA A 4 5.98 -61.95 4.28
CA ALA A 4 4.70 -62.51 4.71
C ALA A 4 3.77 -61.40 5.23
N VAL A 5 2.77 -61.10 4.42
CA VAL A 5 1.52 -60.42 4.77
C VAL A 5 0.57 -61.46 5.36
N LEU A 6 -0.22 -61.09 6.38
CA LEU A 6 -1.52 -61.72 6.65
C LEU A 6 -2.45 -60.76 7.41
N ALA A 7 -3.59 -60.48 6.77
CA ALA A 7 -4.82 -59.91 7.32
C ALA A 7 -5.48 -60.91 8.31
N THR A 8 -6.39 -60.54 9.23
CA THR A 8 -7.78 -60.10 9.00
C THR A 8 -8.50 -59.69 10.31
N GLN A 9 -9.37 -58.65 10.22
CA GLN A 9 -10.74 -58.44 10.80
C GLN A 9 -11.12 -58.95 12.23
N SER A 10 -12.09 -58.45 12.99
CA SER A 10 -12.94 -57.24 13.13
C SER A 10 -13.88 -57.52 14.34
N LEU A 11 -14.28 -56.52 15.14
CA LEU A 11 -15.47 -56.45 16.06
C LEU A 11 -15.37 -55.10 16.82
N LEU A 12 -16.01 -54.02 16.36
CA LEU A 12 -17.38 -53.53 16.64
C LEU A 12 -17.62 -52.84 18.00
N CYS A 13 -18.36 -51.71 17.92
CA CYS A 13 -18.92 -50.82 18.95
C CYS A 13 -17.93 -49.84 19.64
N GLN A 14 -18.17 -48.53 19.76
CA GLN A 14 -19.43 -47.78 19.80
C GLN A 14 -19.14 -46.27 19.57
N THR A 15 -19.72 -45.67 18.52
CA THR A 15 -19.64 -44.21 18.25
C THR A 15 -20.93 -43.52 18.72
N HIS A 16 -20.80 -42.56 19.64
CA HIS A 16 -21.85 -41.58 19.92
C HIS A 16 -21.70 -40.37 19.01
N CYS A 17 -22.67 -40.21 18.09
CA CYS A 17 -22.81 -39.07 17.20
C CYS A 17 -23.28 -37.82 17.95
N TRP A 18 -22.62 -36.69 17.70
CA TRP A 18 -23.19 -35.36 17.88
C TRP A 18 -23.60 -34.84 16.49
N ALA A 19 -24.89 -34.52 16.35
CA ALA A 19 -25.52 -34.12 15.10
C ALA A 19 -25.14 -32.68 14.71
N LEU A 20 -24.60 -32.52 13.50
CA LEU A 20 -24.47 -31.24 12.79
C LEU A 20 -25.76 -30.96 12.00
N PRO A 21 -26.25 -29.69 11.94
CA PRO A 21 -27.41 -29.35 11.12
C PRO A 21 -27.07 -29.37 9.62
N ARG A 22 -28.00 -29.90 8.83
CA ARG A 22 -27.94 -29.97 7.36
C ARG A 22 -28.23 -28.59 6.73
N PRO A 23 -27.57 -28.19 5.62
CA PRO A 23 -27.91 -26.97 4.90
C PRO A 23 -29.26 -27.09 4.18
N THR A 24 -30.06 -26.02 4.22
CA THR A 24 -31.33 -25.89 3.50
C THR A 24 -31.11 -25.61 2.01
N PRO A 25 -31.93 -26.15 1.10
CA PRO A 25 -31.85 -25.86 -0.33
C PRO A 25 -32.42 -24.47 -0.66
N PHE A 26 -31.77 -23.79 -1.59
CA PHE A 26 -32.19 -22.52 -2.17
C PHE A 26 -33.52 -22.69 -2.92
N ASN A 27 -34.56 -21.95 -2.51
CA ASN A 27 -35.88 -21.95 -3.18
C ASN A 27 -35.97 -20.71 -4.08
N SER A 28 -36.02 -20.94 -5.39
CA SER A 28 -36.23 -19.92 -6.42
C SER A 28 -37.73 -19.76 -6.71
N ASN A 29 -38.37 -18.77 -6.08
CA ASN A 29 -39.69 -18.28 -6.50
C ASN A 29 -39.80 -16.77 -6.26
N PRO A 30 -40.25 -15.96 -7.25
CA PRO A 30 -40.40 -14.52 -7.10
C PRO A 30 -41.66 -14.16 -6.28
N PRO A 31 -41.66 -13.02 -5.56
CA PRO A 31 -42.84 -12.57 -4.82
C PRO A 31 -43.95 -12.06 -5.77
N PRO A 32 -45.23 -12.26 -5.43
CA PRO A 32 -46.36 -11.83 -6.26
C PRO A 32 -46.63 -10.31 -6.16
N LEU A 33 -47.03 -9.70 -7.28
CA LEU A 33 -47.53 -8.33 -7.35
C LEU A 33 -48.84 -8.18 -6.54
N PRO A 34 -49.04 -7.05 -5.82
CA PRO A 34 -50.35 -6.71 -5.30
C PRO A 34 -51.27 -6.12 -6.38
N SER A 35 -52.46 -6.70 -6.44
CA SER A 35 -53.61 -6.33 -7.29
C SER A 35 -54.20 -4.96 -6.95
N ARG A 36 -54.68 -4.28 -8.00
CA ARG A 36 -55.50 -3.06 -8.01
C ARG A 36 -56.78 -3.19 -7.17
N TYR A 37 -57.29 -2.05 -6.67
CA TYR A 37 -58.64 -1.43 -6.92
C TYR A 37 -58.75 -0.11 -6.08
N PRO A 38 -59.73 0.81 -6.32
CA PRO A 38 -59.61 1.94 -7.25
C PRO A 38 -59.86 3.31 -6.58
N CYS A 39 -59.22 4.39 -7.05
CA CYS A 39 -59.58 5.76 -6.63
C CYS A 39 -59.86 6.67 -7.82
N LYS A 40 -61.09 7.19 -7.79
CA LYS A 40 -61.78 8.18 -8.62
C LYS A 40 -60.87 9.25 -9.26
N HIS A 41 -60.96 9.38 -10.59
CA HIS A 41 -60.59 10.60 -11.31
C HIS A 41 -61.83 11.50 -11.43
N HIS A 42 -61.74 12.70 -10.86
CA HIS A 42 -62.56 13.84 -11.25
C HIS A 42 -61.79 14.55 -12.37
N GLY A 43 -62.42 14.70 -13.54
CA GLY A 43 -61.89 15.50 -14.63
C GLY A 43 -62.18 16.97 -14.40
N GLU A 44 -61.24 17.83 -14.78
CA GLU A 44 -61.54 19.17 -15.27
C GLU A 44 -60.59 19.51 -16.44
N THR A 45 -61.24 20.06 -17.45
CA THR A 45 -60.82 20.42 -18.79
C THR A 45 -59.98 21.70 -18.82
N TRP A 46 -59.01 21.79 -19.74
CA TRP A 46 -58.46 23.08 -20.19
C TRP A 46 -58.68 23.23 -21.70
N PRO A 47 -59.12 24.41 -22.18
CA PRO A 47 -59.62 24.55 -23.53
C PRO A 47 -58.52 24.81 -24.56
N THR A 48 -58.82 24.38 -25.77
CA THR A 48 -58.16 24.64 -27.04
C THR A 48 -58.23 26.13 -27.41
N THR A 49 -57.16 26.68 -27.97
CA THR A 49 -57.28 27.77 -28.95
C THR A 49 -56.12 27.70 -29.95
N SER A 50 -56.48 27.49 -31.22
CA SER A 50 -55.58 27.60 -32.37
C SER A 50 -55.41 29.06 -32.75
N PHE A 51 -54.23 29.47 -33.24
CA PHE A 51 -54.09 30.36 -34.40
C PHE A 51 -52.66 30.29 -34.93
N SER A 52 -52.54 29.96 -36.21
CA SER A 52 -51.31 29.97 -37.02
C SER A 52 -51.07 31.39 -37.55
N THR A 53 -49.82 31.87 -37.57
CA THR A 53 -49.17 32.55 -38.72
C THR A 53 -47.73 33.02 -38.42
N LEU A 54 -46.82 32.54 -39.28
CA LEU A 54 -45.60 33.12 -39.86
C LEU A 54 -44.80 34.28 -39.20
N HIS A 55 -43.47 34.14 -39.33
CA HIS A 55 -42.39 35.14 -39.44
C HIS A 55 -41.69 35.66 -38.17
N SER A 56 -40.48 35.12 -37.91
CA SER A 56 -39.19 35.83 -38.04
C SER A 56 -38.13 35.19 -37.14
N MET A 57 -37.09 34.62 -37.75
CA MET A 57 -35.89 34.15 -37.06
C MET A 57 -35.08 35.35 -36.56
N PRO A 58 -34.74 35.45 -35.26
CA PRO A 58 -33.68 36.35 -34.84
C PRO A 58 -32.32 35.72 -35.16
N ILE A 59 -31.50 36.44 -35.92
CA ILE A 59 -30.09 36.15 -36.15
C ILE A 59 -29.38 36.12 -34.79
N VAL A 60 -28.97 34.93 -34.35
CA VAL A 60 -28.12 34.76 -33.17
C VAL A 60 -26.69 35.07 -33.57
N CYS A 61 -26.21 36.26 -33.20
CA CYS A 61 -24.79 36.62 -33.28
C CYS A 61 -23.97 35.72 -32.34
N ARG A 62 -23.32 34.70 -32.90
CA ARG A 62 -22.36 33.84 -32.19
C ARG A 62 -21.01 34.54 -32.13
N ALA A 63 -20.76 35.31 -31.07
CA ALA A 63 -19.44 35.89 -30.83
C ALA A 63 -18.44 34.79 -30.43
N SER A 64 -17.58 34.40 -31.38
CA SER A 64 -16.39 33.57 -31.11
C SER A 64 -15.39 34.40 -30.29
N ARG A 65 -15.15 33.99 -29.04
CA ARG A 65 -14.12 34.60 -28.19
C ARG A 65 -12.75 34.23 -28.75
N ARG A 66 -12.22 35.06 -29.64
CA ARG A 66 -10.84 35.01 -30.12
C ARG A 66 -9.92 35.19 -28.90
N LYS A 67 -9.08 34.18 -28.66
CA LYS A 67 -7.97 34.22 -27.69
C LYS A 67 -7.01 35.32 -28.14
N SER A 68 -7.04 36.44 -27.42
CA SER A 68 -6.07 37.52 -27.64
C SER A 68 -4.74 37.07 -27.02
N THR A 69 -3.79 36.74 -27.88
CA THR A 69 -2.38 36.65 -27.52
C THR A 69 -1.90 38.06 -27.21
N ALA A 70 -1.96 38.44 -25.95
CA ALA A 70 -1.27 39.60 -25.42
C ALA A 70 0.07 39.15 -24.83
N LEU A 71 1.13 39.56 -25.53
CA LEU A 71 2.53 39.56 -25.12
C LEU A 71 2.71 40.49 -23.90
N SER A 72 3.70 40.17 -23.05
CA SER A 72 4.12 40.79 -21.78
C SER A 72 3.38 40.24 -20.55
N SER A 73 4.03 39.64 -19.56
CA SER A 73 5.38 39.82 -19.03
C SER A 73 6.00 38.46 -18.69
N ILE A 74 7.31 38.36 -18.85
CA ILE A 74 8.13 37.22 -18.45
C ILE A 74 8.00 37.07 -16.94
N SER A 75 7.19 36.09 -16.52
CA SER A 75 7.29 35.48 -15.20
C SER A 75 8.21 34.26 -15.38
N GLU A 76 9.51 34.52 -15.28
CA GLU A 76 10.55 33.48 -15.23
C GLU A 76 10.36 32.68 -13.92
N GLY A 77 9.52 31.66 -13.99
CA GLY A 77 9.27 30.77 -12.84
C GLY A 77 8.31 29.61 -13.11
N SER A 78 7.41 29.71 -14.10
CA SER A 78 6.43 28.64 -14.37
C SER A 78 6.77 27.72 -15.54
N ASP A 79 7.56 28.18 -16.52
CA ASP A 79 7.79 27.43 -17.76
C ASP A 79 8.94 26.41 -17.69
N GLN A 80 9.87 26.54 -16.74
CA GLN A 80 10.95 25.56 -16.54
C GLN A 80 10.53 24.37 -15.67
N ASP A 81 9.56 24.57 -14.78
CA ASP A 81 9.02 23.52 -13.91
C ASP A 81 8.28 22.43 -14.68
N GLY A 82 7.61 22.78 -15.79
CA GLY A 82 6.89 21.82 -16.64
C GLY A 82 7.83 20.78 -17.29
N PRO A 83 8.87 21.22 -18.03
CA PRO A 83 9.88 20.33 -18.63
C PRO A 83 10.63 19.49 -17.60
N LEU A 84 11.14 20.10 -16.51
CA LEU A 84 11.88 19.37 -15.46
C LEU A 84 11.02 18.29 -14.80
N ARG A 85 9.76 18.62 -14.51
CA ARG A 85 8.79 17.67 -13.96
C ARG A 85 8.48 16.52 -14.90
N ARG A 86 8.35 16.77 -16.21
CA ARG A 86 8.16 15.72 -17.22
C ARG A 86 9.39 14.83 -17.35
N VAL A 87 10.59 15.42 -17.33
CA VAL A 87 11.85 14.67 -17.32
C VAL A 87 11.91 13.77 -16.08
N LEU A 88 11.66 14.31 -14.89
CA LEU A 88 11.66 13.55 -13.64
C LEU A 88 10.63 12.42 -13.66
N GLN A 89 9.44 12.69 -14.17
CA GLN A 89 8.38 11.69 -14.33
C GLN A 89 8.79 10.56 -15.28
N LEU A 90 9.37 10.89 -16.44
CA LEU A 90 9.88 9.90 -17.39
C LEU A 90 11.04 9.10 -16.79
N SER A 91 11.94 9.76 -16.06
CA SER A 91 13.03 9.10 -15.34
C SER A 91 12.52 8.11 -14.30
N LEU A 92 11.45 8.44 -13.55
CA LEU A 92 10.84 7.52 -12.58
C LEU A 92 10.19 6.32 -13.27
N TRP A 93 9.46 6.52 -14.37
CA TRP A 93 8.89 5.41 -15.14
C TRP A 93 9.97 4.53 -15.78
N ALA A 94 11.05 5.13 -16.27
CA ALA A 94 12.19 4.39 -16.79
C ALA A 94 12.89 3.61 -15.66
N ALA A 95 13.07 4.23 -14.49
CA ALA A 95 13.63 3.57 -13.32
C ALA A 95 12.76 2.38 -12.89
N GLU A 96 11.43 2.52 -12.86
CA GLU A 96 10.50 1.42 -12.58
C GLU A 96 10.58 0.29 -13.60
N ALA A 97 10.61 0.63 -14.90
CA ALA A 97 10.73 -0.37 -15.95
C ALA A 97 12.05 -1.15 -15.85
N VAL A 98 13.15 -0.44 -15.61
CA VAL A 98 14.47 -1.05 -15.36
C VAL A 98 14.44 -1.88 -14.09
N TYR A 99 13.80 -1.39 -13.03
CA TYR A 99 13.65 -2.08 -11.77
C TYR A 99 12.93 -3.42 -11.94
N ILE A 100 11.71 -3.42 -12.50
CA ILE A 100 10.92 -4.63 -12.75
C ILE A 100 11.69 -5.60 -13.65
N LEU A 101 12.30 -5.10 -14.74
CA LEU A 101 13.04 -5.93 -15.67
C LEU A 101 14.24 -6.58 -14.99
N TRP A 102 15.04 -5.82 -14.25
CA TRP A 102 16.22 -6.30 -13.55
C TRP A 102 15.87 -7.27 -12.42
N LEU A 103 14.92 -6.91 -11.57
CA LEU A 103 14.62 -7.64 -10.34
C LEU A 103 13.60 -8.76 -10.48
N PHE A 104 12.70 -8.76 -11.45
CA PHE A 104 11.71 -9.85 -11.56
C PHE A 104 11.95 -10.77 -12.75
N LEU A 105 12.43 -10.21 -13.87
CA LEU A 105 12.51 -10.95 -15.14
C LEU A 105 13.91 -11.47 -15.43
N LEU A 106 14.95 -10.67 -15.18
CA LEU A 106 16.33 -11.01 -15.53
C LEU A 106 17.00 -11.93 -14.49
N PRO A 107 17.81 -12.90 -14.92
CA PRO A 107 18.57 -13.78 -14.05
C PRO A 107 19.88 -13.15 -13.53
N TYR A 108 20.11 -11.85 -13.79
CA TYR A 108 21.34 -11.17 -13.39
C TYR A 108 21.31 -10.64 -11.95
N ALA A 109 20.12 -10.37 -11.41
CA ALA A 109 19.99 -10.04 -9.99
C ALA A 109 20.24 -11.30 -9.13
N PRO A 110 20.83 -11.15 -7.94
CA PRO A 110 20.97 -12.22 -6.96
C PRO A 110 19.69 -13.04 -6.76
N GLY A 111 19.82 -14.37 -6.74
CA GLY A 111 18.73 -15.33 -6.54
C GLY A 111 17.87 -15.62 -7.77
N ASP A 112 16.93 -16.55 -7.62
CA ASP A 112 16.10 -17.04 -8.73
C ASP A 112 15.07 -15.99 -9.19
N PRO A 113 14.88 -15.78 -10.50
CA PRO A 113 13.84 -14.88 -11.00
C PRO A 113 12.44 -15.40 -10.67
N VAL A 114 11.43 -14.53 -10.79
CA VAL A 114 10.04 -14.86 -10.39
C VAL A 114 9.50 -16.10 -11.08
N TRP A 115 9.89 -16.32 -12.34
CA TRP A 115 9.43 -17.46 -13.12
C TRP A 115 10.15 -18.79 -12.81
N ALA A 116 11.25 -18.75 -12.03
CA ALA A 116 12.03 -19.92 -11.65
C ALA A 116 12.20 -20.05 -10.13
N ILE A 117 11.29 -19.46 -9.35
CA ILE A 117 11.42 -19.39 -7.88
C ILE A 117 11.50 -20.78 -7.26
N SER A 118 12.53 -21.01 -6.42
CA SER A 118 12.69 -22.26 -5.69
C SER A 118 11.64 -22.40 -4.58
N SER A 119 11.30 -23.64 -4.22
CA SER A 119 10.43 -23.90 -3.07
C SER A 119 11.06 -23.46 -1.74
N ASN A 120 12.40 -23.39 -1.64
CA ASN A 120 13.08 -22.91 -0.45
C ASN A 120 12.81 -21.41 -0.22
N THR A 121 12.97 -20.60 -1.26
CA THR A 121 12.68 -19.15 -1.19
C THR A 121 11.23 -18.87 -0.84
N ILE A 122 10.28 -19.68 -1.34
CA ILE A 122 8.86 -19.58 -0.95
C ILE A 122 8.66 -19.92 0.52
N ASN A 123 9.28 -20.99 1.03
CA ASN A 123 9.16 -21.38 2.44
C ASN A 123 9.77 -20.32 3.37
N GLU A 124 10.90 -19.74 3.00
CA GLU A 124 11.50 -18.61 3.73
C GLU A 124 10.58 -17.38 3.72
N LEU A 125 10.02 -17.02 2.57
CA LEU A 125 9.06 -15.90 2.45
C LEU A 125 7.82 -16.12 3.32
N ILE A 126 7.24 -17.32 3.30
CA ILE A 126 6.11 -17.68 4.15
C ILE A 126 6.54 -17.62 5.62
N GLY A 127 7.71 -18.14 5.96
CA GLY A 127 8.25 -18.11 7.32
C GLY A 127 8.42 -16.69 7.85
N LEU A 128 8.99 -15.80 7.04
CA LEU A 128 9.16 -14.38 7.35
C LEU A 128 7.80 -13.70 7.54
N SER A 129 6.86 -14.02 6.65
CA SER A 129 5.49 -13.50 6.69
C SER A 129 4.67 -14.02 7.89
N LEU A 130 4.92 -15.24 8.37
CA LEU A 130 4.35 -15.75 9.62
C LEU A 130 4.93 -15.04 10.84
N ASN A 131 6.20 -14.64 10.78
CA ASN A 131 6.88 -13.86 11.81
C ASN A 131 6.71 -12.33 11.64
N PHE A 132 5.64 -11.91 10.96
CA PHE A 132 5.31 -10.50 10.74
C PHE A 132 5.17 -9.72 12.06
N PHE A 133 5.85 -8.59 12.13
CA PHE A 133 6.03 -7.73 13.31
C PHE A 133 6.43 -8.47 14.59
N PHE A 134 7.09 -9.63 14.45
CA PHE A 134 7.43 -10.52 15.55
C PHE A 134 6.22 -10.97 16.40
N ILE A 135 4.99 -10.80 15.91
CA ILE A 135 3.78 -11.11 16.68
C ILE A 135 3.77 -12.60 17.05
N LEU A 136 3.96 -13.49 16.07
CA LEU A 136 3.94 -14.92 16.29
C LEU A 136 5.13 -15.40 17.17
N PRO A 137 6.40 -14.99 16.92
CA PRO A 137 7.51 -15.29 17.82
C PRO A 137 7.27 -14.87 19.27
N LEU A 138 6.78 -13.64 19.49
CA LEU A 138 6.53 -13.12 20.84
C LEU A 138 5.36 -13.83 21.52
N THR A 139 4.29 -14.12 20.78
CA THR A 139 3.11 -14.84 21.29
C THR A 139 3.46 -16.27 21.71
N ASN A 140 4.31 -16.94 20.93
CA ASN A 140 4.84 -18.26 21.28
C ASN A 140 5.82 -18.22 22.47
N ALA A 141 6.59 -17.13 22.61
CA ALA A 141 7.49 -16.94 23.76
C ALA A 141 6.73 -16.75 25.08
N VAL A 142 5.55 -16.12 25.06
CA VAL A 142 4.68 -15.98 26.26
C VAL A 142 3.77 -17.20 26.50
N GLY A 143 3.93 -18.27 25.70
CA GLY A 143 3.26 -19.56 25.92
C GLY A 143 1.91 -19.73 25.21
N ILE A 144 1.49 -18.78 24.37
CA ILE A 144 0.26 -18.90 23.57
C ILE A 144 0.62 -19.52 22.22
N ARG A 145 0.50 -20.85 22.11
CA ARG A 145 0.91 -21.61 20.93
C ARG A 145 -0.27 -22.08 20.08
N LEU A 146 -0.83 -21.18 19.27
CA LEU A 146 -1.79 -21.60 18.23
C LEU A 146 -1.09 -22.27 17.05
N ILE A 147 0.06 -21.72 16.63
CA ILE A 147 0.91 -22.21 15.54
C ILE A 147 2.36 -21.97 15.97
N ASP A 148 3.24 -22.95 15.77
CA ASP A 148 4.65 -22.78 16.10
C ASP A 148 5.31 -21.78 15.15
N ALA A 149 6.08 -20.85 15.72
CA ALA A 149 6.77 -19.81 14.96
C ALA A 149 7.91 -20.47 14.18
N PRO A 150 8.00 -20.27 12.86
CA PRO A 150 9.13 -20.74 12.09
C PRO A 150 10.41 -20.12 12.64
N VAL A 151 11.44 -20.96 12.81
CA VAL A 151 12.74 -20.51 13.30
C VAL A 151 13.57 -20.10 12.10
N LEU A 152 13.82 -18.79 11.97
CA LEU A 152 14.62 -18.21 10.90
C LEU A 152 15.87 -17.53 11.45
N HIS A 153 16.80 -17.18 10.56
CA HIS A 153 18.00 -16.46 10.96
C HIS A 153 17.62 -15.05 11.49
N PRO A 154 18.08 -14.61 12.66
CA PRO A 154 17.68 -13.32 13.25
C PRO A 154 17.92 -12.12 12.32
N MET A 155 18.98 -12.16 11.51
CA MET A 155 19.28 -11.11 10.51
C MET A 155 18.22 -11.00 9.41
N SER A 156 17.68 -12.11 8.90
CA SER A 156 16.67 -12.06 7.84
C SER A 156 15.31 -11.61 8.38
N GLU A 157 14.92 -12.10 9.56
CA GLU A 157 13.72 -11.63 10.27
C GLU A 157 13.79 -10.14 10.63
N GLY A 158 14.95 -9.69 11.10
CA GLY A 158 15.21 -8.28 11.40
C GLY A 158 15.12 -7.41 10.16
N LEU A 159 15.79 -7.80 9.07
CA LEU A 159 15.74 -7.06 7.80
C LEU A 159 14.30 -6.93 7.26
N PHE A 160 13.57 -8.04 7.21
CA PHE A 160 12.18 -8.06 6.77
C PHE A 160 11.30 -7.13 7.61
N ASN A 161 11.28 -7.33 8.93
CA ASN A 161 10.43 -6.53 9.81
C ASN A 161 10.84 -5.06 9.88
N PHE A 162 12.12 -4.75 9.65
CA PHE A 162 12.59 -3.38 9.52
C PHE A 162 11.96 -2.69 8.30
N VAL A 163 12.02 -3.32 7.12
CA VAL A 163 11.45 -2.77 5.89
C VAL A 163 9.92 -2.64 5.99
N ILE A 164 9.24 -3.65 6.53
CA ILE A 164 7.79 -3.62 6.73
C ILE A 164 7.40 -2.55 7.75
N GLY A 165 8.13 -2.42 8.87
CA GLY A 165 7.89 -1.37 9.87
C GLY A 165 8.01 0.03 9.26
N TRP A 166 8.99 0.24 8.39
CA TRP A 166 9.13 1.47 7.62
C TRP A 166 7.95 1.67 6.67
N THR A 167 7.55 0.63 5.94
CA THR A 167 6.43 0.66 5.00
C THR A 167 5.10 1.01 5.67
N LEU A 168 4.85 0.49 6.88
CA LEU A 168 3.68 0.83 7.67
C LEU A 168 3.58 2.34 7.92
N MET A 169 4.69 2.99 8.23
CA MET A 169 4.74 4.44 8.46
C MET A 169 4.55 5.25 7.18
N PHE A 170 4.82 4.69 5.99
CA PHE A 170 4.53 5.36 4.72
C PHE A 170 3.03 5.52 4.47
N ALA A 171 2.15 4.69 5.04
CA ALA A 171 0.71 4.81 4.82
C ALA A 171 0.15 6.20 5.19
N PRO A 172 0.27 6.68 6.45
CA PRO A 172 -0.22 8.01 6.80
C PRO A 172 0.46 9.13 6.02
N LEU A 173 1.72 8.96 5.59
CA LEU A 173 2.39 9.92 4.70
C LEU A 173 1.74 9.96 3.30
N LEU A 174 1.45 8.80 2.70
CA LEU A 174 0.78 8.71 1.39
C LEU A 174 -0.65 9.24 1.46
N PHE A 175 -1.37 8.95 2.54
CA PHE A 175 -2.72 9.45 2.75
C PHE A 175 -2.75 10.96 3.02
N THR A 176 -1.70 11.55 3.57
CA THR A 176 -1.63 13.01 3.80
C THR A 176 -0.96 13.78 2.66
N ASP A 177 -0.49 13.10 1.61
CA ASP A 177 0.15 13.77 0.49
C ASP A 177 -0.82 14.73 -0.22
N ARG A 178 -0.41 15.99 -0.38
CA ARG A 178 -1.21 17.00 -1.08
C ARG A 178 -1.45 16.66 -2.55
N LYS A 179 -0.53 15.90 -3.15
CA LYS A 179 -0.62 15.47 -4.55
C LYS A 179 -1.32 14.10 -4.70
N ARG A 180 -1.88 13.54 -3.61
CA ARG A 180 -2.52 12.22 -3.60
C ARG A 180 -3.67 12.09 -4.60
N ASP A 181 -4.43 13.16 -4.81
CA ASP A 181 -5.63 13.15 -5.66
C ASP A 181 -5.32 12.93 -7.16
N ARG A 182 -4.04 13.07 -7.55
CA ARG A 182 -3.56 12.73 -8.90
C ARG A 182 -3.51 11.22 -9.13
N TYR A 183 -3.46 10.45 -8.05
CA TYR A 183 -3.57 9.01 -8.09
C TYR A 183 -5.05 8.62 -8.06
N LYS A 184 -5.59 8.24 -9.23
CA LYS A 184 -7.03 7.95 -9.40
C LYS A 184 -7.45 6.56 -8.90
N SER A 185 -6.49 5.70 -8.55
CA SER A 185 -6.76 4.37 -8.01
C SER A 185 -6.85 4.43 -6.48
N SER A 186 -7.25 3.33 -5.85
CA SER A 186 -7.36 3.26 -4.40
C SER A 186 -5.97 3.27 -3.75
N LEU A 187 -5.71 4.29 -2.91
CA LEU A 187 -4.50 4.36 -2.09
C LEU A 187 -4.43 3.20 -1.08
N ASP A 188 -5.58 2.69 -0.63
CA ASP A 188 -5.64 1.53 0.26
C ASP A 188 -5.09 0.28 -0.45
N VAL A 189 -5.42 0.10 -1.73
CA VAL A 189 -4.92 -1.00 -2.55
C VAL A 189 -3.44 -0.81 -2.83
N LEU A 190 -3.01 0.40 -3.18
CA LEU A 190 -1.59 0.70 -3.38
C LEU A 190 -0.78 0.38 -2.13
N TRP A 191 -1.21 0.86 -0.96
CA TRP A 191 -0.52 0.59 0.29
C TRP A 191 -0.60 -0.88 0.71
N GLY A 192 -1.73 -1.54 0.51
CA GLY A 192 -1.87 -2.98 0.78
C GLY A 192 -0.92 -3.81 -0.08
N LEU A 193 -0.78 -3.47 -1.36
CA LEU A 193 0.18 -4.10 -2.26
C LEU A 193 1.63 -3.74 -1.89
N GLN A 194 1.87 -2.50 -1.48
CA GLN A 194 3.16 -2.03 -0.95
C GLN A 194 3.58 -2.84 0.29
N MET A 195 2.66 -3.26 1.16
CA MET A 195 3.02 -4.12 2.30
C MET A 195 3.53 -5.51 1.90
N PHE A 196 3.32 -5.93 0.64
CA PHE A 196 3.80 -7.21 0.10
C PHE A 196 4.97 -7.06 -0.90
N LEU A 197 4.92 -6.05 -1.78
CA LEU A 197 5.93 -5.71 -2.78
C LEU A 197 6.32 -4.22 -2.65
N THR A 198 6.82 -3.90 -1.47
CA THR A 198 7.32 -2.61 -0.99
C THR A 198 7.89 -1.71 -2.10
N ASN A 199 8.97 -2.05 -2.75
CA ASN A 199 9.55 -1.19 -3.81
C ASN A 199 8.65 -0.89 -5.02
N THR A 200 7.85 -1.85 -5.47
CA THR A 200 7.26 -1.87 -6.82
C THR A 200 6.15 -0.83 -6.97
N PHE A 201 5.51 -0.44 -5.87
CA PHE A 201 4.35 0.47 -5.94
C PHE A 201 4.69 1.91 -5.57
N LEU A 202 5.86 2.17 -4.97
CA LEU A 202 6.26 3.51 -4.56
C LEU A 202 6.80 4.36 -5.72
N ILE A 203 7.60 3.80 -6.62
CA ILE A 203 8.11 4.55 -7.79
C ILE A 203 6.95 4.97 -8.72
N PRO A 204 5.99 4.10 -9.08
CA PRO A 204 4.82 4.51 -9.86
C PRO A 204 4.00 5.59 -9.16
N TYR A 205 3.84 5.52 -7.84
CA TYR A 205 3.18 6.58 -7.07
C TYR A 205 3.89 7.93 -7.25
N MET A 206 5.22 7.94 -7.09
CA MET A 206 6.05 9.14 -7.27
C MET A 206 5.97 9.69 -8.70
N ALA A 207 5.82 8.82 -9.70
CA ALA A 207 5.65 9.24 -11.09
C ALA A 207 4.24 9.81 -11.35
N ILE A 208 3.18 9.18 -10.82
CA ILE A 208 1.79 9.58 -11.02
C ILE A 208 1.47 10.88 -10.28
N ARG A 209 2.01 11.09 -9.07
CA ARG A 209 1.82 12.36 -8.34
C ARG A 209 2.45 13.55 -9.07
N LEU A 210 3.32 13.32 -10.06
CA LEU A 210 3.81 14.36 -10.96
C LEU A 210 2.88 14.65 -12.14
N ASN A 211 1.71 14.01 -12.30
CA ASN A 211 0.73 14.38 -13.33
C ASN A 211 0.05 15.72 -13.06
N GLU A 212 -0.31 16.44 -14.14
CA GLU A 212 -1.05 17.71 -14.05
C GLU A 212 -2.32 17.52 -13.21
N ALA A 213 -2.62 18.52 -12.37
CA ALA A 213 -3.83 18.47 -11.57
C ALA A 213 -5.03 18.67 -12.49
N ASP A 214 -6.06 17.83 -12.35
CA ASP A 214 -7.30 18.02 -13.09
C ASP A 214 -7.96 19.32 -12.61
N ALA A 215 -8.26 20.23 -13.53
CA ALA A 215 -8.85 21.54 -13.20
C ALA A 215 -10.21 21.43 -12.47
N ASP A 216 -10.89 20.28 -12.63
CA ASP A 216 -12.22 20.00 -12.09
C ASP A 216 -12.21 18.99 -10.92
N SER A 217 -11.03 18.52 -10.47
CA SER A 217 -10.97 17.55 -9.38
C SER A 217 -11.32 18.19 -8.04
N ARG A 218 -12.40 17.73 -7.42
CA ARG A 218 -12.69 18.01 -6.00
C ARG A 218 -11.75 17.19 -5.12
N PRO A 219 -11.36 17.68 -3.93
CA PRO A 219 -10.56 16.93 -2.98
C PRO A 219 -11.17 15.55 -2.74
N SER A 220 -10.39 14.49 -2.90
CA SER A 220 -10.91 13.14 -2.67
C SER A 220 -11.13 12.93 -1.18
N LYS A 221 -12.29 12.38 -0.83
CA LYS A 221 -12.59 11.99 0.56
C LYS A 221 -11.68 10.82 0.93
N LEU A 222 -11.03 10.92 2.09
CA LEU A 222 -10.23 9.83 2.66
C LEU A 222 -11.08 8.56 2.82
N SER A 223 -10.47 7.42 2.51
CA SER A 223 -11.04 6.11 2.82
C SER A 223 -11.16 5.92 4.34
N PRO A 224 -11.99 4.98 4.82
CA PRO A 224 -12.05 4.67 6.26
C PRO A 224 -10.69 4.27 6.83
N LEU A 225 -9.92 3.45 6.09
CA LEU A 225 -8.57 3.05 6.47
C LEU A 225 -7.63 4.26 6.54
N GLY A 226 -7.64 5.09 5.49
CA GLY A 226 -6.83 6.31 5.44
C GLY A 226 -7.15 7.24 6.61
N SER A 227 -8.43 7.48 6.89
CA SER A 227 -8.86 8.30 8.03
C SER A 227 -8.37 7.75 9.37
N VAL A 228 -8.46 6.44 9.60
CA VAL A 228 -7.94 5.82 10.84
C VAL A 228 -6.43 5.97 10.94
N MET A 229 -5.70 5.73 9.85
CA MET A 229 -4.24 5.81 9.86
C MET A 229 -3.73 7.25 9.97
N THR A 230 -4.43 8.24 9.42
CA THR A 230 -4.06 9.66 9.55
C THR A 230 -4.40 10.20 10.94
N ASN A 231 -5.59 9.90 11.47
CA ASN A 231 -5.97 10.32 12.82
C ASN A 231 -5.10 9.66 13.89
N GLY A 232 -4.69 8.41 13.65
CA GLY A 232 -3.76 7.65 14.47
C GLY A 232 -2.29 7.78 14.06
N ALA A 233 -1.92 8.78 13.24
CA ALA A 233 -0.58 8.84 12.62
C ALA A 233 0.55 8.76 13.64
N ALA A 234 0.43 9.45 14.77
CA ALA A 234 1.41 9.39 15.86
C ALA A 234 1.59 7.96 16.40
N VAL A 235 0.50 7.21 16.57
CA VAL A 235 0.53 5.81 17.03
C VAL A 235 1.15 4.91 15.98
N VAL A 236 0.77 5.08 14.71
CA VAL A 236 1.35 4.33 13.58
C VAL A 236 2.85 4.59 13.47
N GLY A 237 3.28 5.84 13.61
CA GLY A 237 4.68 6.25 13.62
C GLY A 237 5.46 5.64 14.80
N LEU A 238 4.90 5.66 16.00
CA LEU A 238 5.54 5.06 17.18
C LEU A 238 5.65 3.54 17.05
N ILE A 239 4.61 2.85 16.61
CA ILE A 239 4.62 1.40 16.41
C ILE A 239 5.63 1.02 15.32
N GLY A 240 5.55 1.66 14.15
CA GLY A 240 6.47 1.39 13.05
C GLY A 240 7.93 1.68 13.40
N GLY A 241 8.18 2.80 14.10
CA GLY A 241 9.51 3.15 14.61
C GLY A 241 10.02 2.15 15.66
N ALA A 242 9.17 1.74 16.59
CA ALA A 242 9.51 0.73 17.60
C ALA A 242 9.83 -0.62 16.96
N VAL A 243 9.05 -1.05 15.96
CA VAL A 243 9.33 -2.26 15.17
C VAL A 243 10.68 -2.13 14.48
N CYS A 244 11.00 -1.00 13.84
CA CYS A 244 12.31 -0.81 13.20
C CYS A 244 13.48 -0.91 14.19
N VAL A 245 13.36 -0.29 15.37
CA VAL A 245 14.38 -0.36 16.43
C VAL A 245 14.51 -1.79 16.95
N PHE A 246 13.37 -2.44 17.23
CA PHE A 246 13.35 -3.82 17.70
C PHE A 246 13.94 -4.77 16.66
N SER A 247 13.64 -4.59 15.38
CA SER A 247 14.22 -5.34 14.27
C SER A 247 15.75 -5.23 14.22
N ALA A 248 16.29 -4.03 14.41
CA ALA A 248 17.73 -3.82 14.44
C ALA A 248 18.37 -4.52 15.65
N ILE A 249 17.75 -4.43 16.82
CA ILE A 249 18.20 -5.14 18.03
C ILE A 249 18.09 -6.66 17.83
N TRP A 250 17.00 -7.15 17.23
CA TRP A 250 16.77 -8.56 16.96
C TRP A 250 17.77 -9.14 15.95
N ALA A 251 18.12 -8.40 14.91
CA ALA A 251 19.14 -8.81 13.97
C ALA A 251 20.48 -9.10 14.69
N LEU A 252 20.87 -8.23 15.62
CA LEU A 252 22.16 -8.32 16.33
C LEU A 252 22.14 -9.29 17.52
N TYR A 253 21.06 -9.30 18.29
CA TYR A 253 20.97 -10.00 19.58
C TYR A 253 19.79 -10.99 19.68
N GLY A 254 18.98 -11.12 18.64
CA GLY A 254 17.90 -12.11 18.61
C GLY A 254 18.48 -13.52 18.71
N ARG A 255 17.89 -14.36 19.58
CA ARG A 255 18.27 -15.76 19.78
C ARG A 255 19.78 -15.96 20.04
N MET A 256 20.36 -15.20 20.99
CA MET A 256 21.78 -15.38 21.37
C MET A 256 22.08 -16.76 21.96
N ASP A 257 21.06 -17.44 22.46
CA ASP A 257 21.06 -18.80 22.97
C ASP A 257 20.98 -19.87 21.85
N GLY A 258 20.73 -19.47 20.60
CA GLY A 258 20.69 -20.37 19.45
C GLY A 258 22.05 -20.53 18.74
N GLU A 259 22.15 -21.52 17.87
CA GLU A 259 23.34 -21.81 17.05
C GLU A 259 23.50 -20.83 15.85
N PHE A 260 23.18 -19.54 16.03
CA PHE A 260 23.22 -18.51 14.99
C PHE A 260 24.54 -17.72 14.94
N GLY A 261 25.54 -18.17 15.69
CA GLY A 261 26.88 -17.56 15.73
C GLY A 261 26.92 -16.17 16.37
N ASN A 262 28.12 -15.60 16.39
CA ASN A 262 28.39 -14.27 16.93
C ASN A 262 28.08 -13.18 15.88
N ILE A 263 28.22 -11.90 16.23
CA ILE A 263 27.94 -10.76 15.35
C ILE A 263 28.66 -10.86 13.99
N THR A 264 29.89 -11.38 13.98
CA THR A 264 30.67 -11.59 12.75
C THR A 264 30.04 -12.63 11.83
N ASP A 265 29.60 -13.77 12.38
CA ASP A 265 28.96 -14.84 11.61
C ASP A 265 27.63 -14.35 11.03
N ARG A 266 26.89 -13.56 11.81
CA ARG A 266 25.64 -12.92 11.38
C ARG A 266 25.86 -11.91 10.25
N TRP A 267 26.94 -11.14 10.30
CA TRP A 267 27.32 -10.23 9.22
C TRP A 267 27.67 -11.00 7.94
N GLN A 268 28.45 -12.08 8.06
CA GLN A 268 28.77 -12.95 6.92
C GLN A 268 27.51 -13.59 6.32
N PHE A 269 26.60 -14.08 7.17
CA PHE A 269 25.30 -14.57 6.74
C PHE A 269 24.54 -13.50 5.98
N LEU A 270 24.45 -12.26 6.50
CA LEU A 270 23.74 -11.17 5.81
C LEU A 270 24.32 -10.91 4.42
N VAL A 271 25.65 -10.79 4.31
CA VAL A 271 26.30 -10.56 3.00
C VAL A 271 26.02 -11.71 2.04
N SER A 272 26.11 -12.96 2.51
CA SER A 272 25.75 -14.12 1.71
C SER A 272 24.28 -14.10 1.29
N TYR A 273 23.38 -13.81 2.22
CA TYR A 273 21.93 -13.76 2.02
C TYR A 273 21.53 -12.72 0.98
N LEU A 274 22.14 -11.53 1.03
CA LEU A 274 21.94 -10.47 0.02
C LEU A 274 22.44 -10.85 -1.38
N GLY A 275 23.47 -11.69 -1.44
CA GLY A 275 24.06 -12.16 -2.70
C GLY A 275 23.43 -13.44 -3.26
N SER A 276 22.66 -14.18 -2.46
CA SER A 276 22.04 -15.44 -2.85
C SER A 276 20.53 -15.35 -3.02
N GLU A 277 19.84 -14.52 -2.22
CA GLU A 277 18.37 -14.47 -2.20
C GLU A 277 17.83 -13.17 -2.81
N ARG A 278 16.92 -13.33 -3.78
CA ARG A 278 16.29 -12.20 -4.48
C ARG A 278 15.42 -11.35 -3.56
N LEU A 279 14.76 -12.00 -2.60
CA LEU A 279 13.94 -11.33 -1.59
C LEU A 279 14.79 -10.38 -0.74
N ALA A 280 15.93 -10.85 -0.26
CA ALA A 280 16.85 -10.06 0.55
C ALA A 280 17.43 -8.88 -0.24
N TYR A 281 17.80 -9.15 -1.50
CA TYR A 281 18.29 -8.13 -2.42
C TYR A 281 17.24 -7.05 -2.71
N ALA A 282 15.95 -7.42 -2.84
CA ALA A 282 14.85 -6.47 -3.00
C ALA A 282 14.66 -5.56 -1.77
N PHE A 283 14.84 -6.08 -0.55
CA PHE A 283 14.78 -5.27 0.68
C PHE A 283 15.86 -4.19 0.74
N ILE A 284 17.04 -4.41 0.17
CA ILE A 284 18.07 -3.36 0.08
C ILE A 284 17.61 -2.23 -0.83
N TRP A 285 16.99 -2.56 -1.96
CA TRP A 285 16.40 -1.55 -2.83
C TRP A 285 15.26 -0.80 -2.15
N ASP A 286 14.43 -1.47 -1.34
CA ASP A 286 13.42 -0.81 -0.52
C ASP A 286 14.04 0.25 0.39
N ILE A 287 15.08 -0.12 1.13
CA ILE A 287 15.80 0.79 2.04
C ILE A 287 16.35 2.00 1.26
N CYS A 288 16.97 1.76 0.11
CA CYS A 288 17.50 2.83 -0.75
C CYS A 288 16.38 3.76 -1.25
N LEU A 289 15.30 3.20 -1.80
CA LEU A 289 14.17 3.97 -2.31
C LEU A 289 13.47 4.75 -1.20
N TYR A 290 13.28 4.14 -0.02
CA TYR A 290 12.69 4.80 1.13
C TYR A 290 13.56 5.94 1.64
N THR A 291 14.88 5.76 1.65
CA THR A 291 15.83 6.83 2.02
C THR A 291 15.76 8.03 1.06
N ILE A 292 15.44 7.81 -0.22
CA ILE A 292 15.28 8.88 -1.22
C ILE A 292 13.88 9.51 -1.15
N PHE A 293 12.83 8.69 -1.11
CA PHE A 293 11.46 9.15 -1.21
C PHE A 293 10.90 9.71 0.09
N GLN A 294 11.37 9.23 1.26
CA GLN A 294 10.99 9.79 2.56
C GLN A 294 11.25 11.31 2.63
N PRO A 295 12.48 11.82 2.46
CA PRO A 295 12.75 13.25 2.55
C PRO A 295 12.03 14.06 1.47
N TRP A 296 11.85 13.49 0.28
CA TRP A 296 11.12 14.14 -0.81
C TRP A 296 9.63 14.32 -0.46
N LEU A 297 8.95 13.24 -0.04
CA LEU A 297 7.53 13.27 0.31
C LEU A 297 7.27 14.14 1.54
N ILE A 298 8.07 13.99 2.61
CA ILE A 298 7.95 14.84 3.80
C ILE A 298 8.20 16.31 3.44
N GLY A 299 9.21 16.57 2.60
CA GLY A 299 9.58 17.93 2.21
C GLY A 299 8.49 18.70 1.49
N GLU A 300 7.74 18.03 0.62
CA GLU A 300 6.60 18.66 -0.09
C GLU A 300 5.33 18.76 0.76
N ASN A 301 5.27 18.04 1.89
CA ASN A 301 4.13 17.99 2.80
C ASN A 301 4.41 18.63 4.17
N LEU A 302 5.47 19.44 4.30
CA LEU A 302 5.82 20.16 5.55
C LEU A 302 4.71 21.09 6.04
N GLN A 303 3.76 21.48 5.18
CA GLN A 303 2.60 22.29 5.55
C GLN A 303 1.63 21.54 6.47
N ASN A 304 1.60 20.21 6.40
CA ASN A 304 0.79 19.35 7.27
C ASN A 304 1.40 19.19 8.67
N VAL A 305 2.58 19.76 8.92
CA VAL A 305 3.28 19.66 10.21
C VAL A 305 2.93 20.87 11.06
N GLU A 306 2.83 20.65 12.38
CA GLU A 306 2.67 21.74 13.34
C GLU A 306 3.69 22.88 13.10
N LYS A 307 3.21 24.12 12.98
CA LYS A 307 4.02 25.30 12.62
C LYS A 307 5.26 25.48 13.50
N SER A 308 5.16 25.12 14.78
CA SER A 308 6.27 25.22 15.75
C SER A 308 7.38 24.18 15.50
N LYS A 309 7.08 23.07 14.81
CA LYS A 309 7.95 21.90 14.62
C LYS A 309 8.45 21.71 13.18
N VAL A 310 7.98 22.50 12.22
CA VAL A 310 8.38 22.44 10.81
C VAL A 310 9.90 22.45 10.63
N GLY A 311 10.62 23.32 11.36
CA GLY A 311 12.07 23.40 11.28
C GLY A 311 12.78 22.09 11.69
N VAL A 312 12.29 21.45 12.76
CA VAL A 312 12.83 20.18 13.26
C VAL A 312 12.55 19.06 12.26
N VAL A 313 11.31 18.94 11.77
CA VAL A 313 10.93 17.90 10.79
C VAL A 313 11.67 18.08 9.46
N SER A 314 11.89 19.33 9.02
CA SER A 314 12.65 19.63 7.79
C SER A 314 14.10 19.15 7.86
N TYR A 315 14.73 19.18 9.04
CA TYR A 315 16.07 18.63 9.24
C TYR A 315 16.03 17.10 9.38
N LEU A 316 15.10 16.57 10.19
CA LEU A 316 15.00 15.14 10.47
C LEU A 316 14.55 14.31 9.26
N ARG A 317 13.85 14.89 8.27
CA ARG A 317 13.31 14.16 7.10
C ARG A 317 14.35 13.32 6.35
N PHE A 318 15.63 13.72 6.41
CA PHE A 318 16.75 13.03 5.76
C PHE A 318 17.30 11.84 6.55
N ILE A 319 16.93 11.70 7.83
CA ILE A 319 17.34 10.58 8.67
C ILE A 319 16.36 9.42 8.43
N PRO A 320 16.82 8.26 7.89
CA PRO A 320 16.02 7.06 7.71
C PRO A 320 15.18 6.71 8.94
N VAL A 321 13.89 6.40 8.76
CA VAL A 321 12.92 6.08 9.81
C VAL A 321 12.61 7.24 10.76
N VAL A 322 13.62 7.85 11.38
CA VAL A 322 13.48 8.93 12.37
C VAL A 322 12.73 10.13 11.81
N GLY A 323 13.06 10.55 10.58
CA GLY A 323 12.38 11.65 9.91
C GLY A 323 10.88 11.39 9.71
N LEU A 324 10.54 10.14 9.39
CA LEU A 324 9.16 9.72 9.19
C LEU A 324 8.40 9.64 10.51
N VAL A 325 9.01 9.07 11.56
CA VAL A 325 8.44 9.08 12.91
C VAL A 325 8.18 10.51 13.38
N ALA A 326 9.13 11.41 13.20
CA ALA A 326 8.97 12.82 13.57
C ALA A 326 7.86 13.51 12.79
N TYR A 327 7.76 13.28 11.47
CA TYR A 327 6.65 13.81 10.66
C TYR A 327 5.30 13.32 11.17
N LEU A 328 5.16 12.03 11.49
CA LEU A 328 3.91 11.44 11.95
C LEU A 328 3.50 11.88 13.37
N LEU A 329 4.47 12.12 14.24
CA LEU A 329 4.23 12.63 15.60
C LEU A 329 3.72 14.08 15.60
N PHE A 330 4.18 14.90 14.66
CA PHE A 330 3.84 16.32 14.56
C PHE A 330 2.87 16.63 13.41
N LEU A 331 2.20 15.60 12.89
CA LEU A 331 1.19 15.76 11.86
C LEU A 331 -0.02 16.51 12.44
N ASN A 332 -0.36 17.65 11.85
CA ASN A 332 -1.56 18.39 12.14
C ASN A 332 -2.57 18.25 10.99
N LEU A 333 -3.75 17.73 11.30
CA LEU A 333 -4.84 17.56 10.33
C LEU A 333 -5.85 18.72 10.36
N GLU A 334 -5.65 19.73 11.21
CA GLU A 334 -6.60 20.83 11.44
C GLU A 334 -6.89 21.71 10.20
N ASP A 335 -6.07 21.60 9.14
CA ASP A 335 -6.19 22.39 7.91
C ASP A 335 -6.71 21.59 6.68
N GLN A 336 -7.21 20.34 6.86
CA GLN A 336 -7.74 19.51 5.74
C GLN A 336 -9.25 19.62 5.49
#